data_AF-A0A0J6YIB0-F1
#
_entry.id   AF-A0A0J6YIB0-F1
#
_cell.length_a   1.000
_cell.length_b   1.000
_cell.length_c   1.000
_cell.angle_alpha   90.00
_cell.angle_beta   90.00
_cell.angle_gamma   90.00
#
_symmetry.space_group_name_H-M   'P 1'
#
loop_
_entity.id
_entity.type
_entity.pdbx_description
1 polymer ?
#
loop_
_entity_poly.entity_id
_entity_poly.type
_entity_poly.pdbx_seq_one_letter_code
_entity_poly.pdbx_strand_id
1 'polypeptide(L)'
;MPRNAEFYSTDDARIQSAPFGGCLALTFKTSHSRAEVEIPRVCGGDLLAQSLKYLGVTDVKVGVCFVTANSGYSNGLPGLATAYADRSSIFCITSSAPLRDAENNSLQGSIDQVVVAKPLTKFAHRITHAEDIPRLVSHAFRNSVAGPAGPVLIDFPIDVLFSPVHQSRISWGSISSPIPYPSGPHKDAIEEALNILKQPTRPVIIVRTGARSQNKYSAFVPISQPLNGGNATNLALLRAIGYPPPDAIILLGARTGMYLAGRSGAIIPKEGCKVIQVDLDGGEIGRSLPIDLGIVSDVGQVLIALNEALSKSEIRVQKEWVKVATSIKSVQSRHEQEPTGISPGCPHPFHALKQFFSSLKPGSIICTDGGECEPWASHCIALASPHAAIAAPDRQIINVQGDGSAGFHFMDLDTYARFQLNIMTVVINNYCWGMSSNGQDLIYGTENPARPISSLSPATAFEIVAKGLGNESARVDSIDDIQKPVEELSAVEGPSCINLIFGDEQGRPETGNQPVAEAPICDIEQLNQTTGVPCIFQLGDVERSSQPEKVVPAPRQTSGSGSMQIICYIIRRCGSGPGRARRGGESRFPVPGFSAR
;
A
#
# COMPACT_ATOMS: atom_id res chain seq x y z
N MET A 1 19.66 45.03 -22.62
CA MET A 1 19.74 43.70 -23.27
C MET A 1 21.15 43.17 -23.06
N PRO A 2 21.30 41.98 -22.49
CA PRO A 2 21.23 40.75 -23.29
C PRO A 2 20.02 39.90 -22.94
N ARG A 3 19.47 39.26 -23.98
CA ARG A 3 18.49 38.18 -23.91
C ARG A 3 19.26 36.90 -23.59
N ASN A 4 18.78 36.13 -22.63
CA ASN A 4 18.88 34.67 -22.53
C ASN A 4 18.23 34.24 -21.21
N ALA A 5 16.91 34.09 -21.24
CA ALA A 5 16.18 33.23 -20.31
C ALA A 5 15.45 32.23 -21.20
N GLU A 6 16.02 31.03 -21.32
CA GLU A 6 15.35 29.90 -21.95
C GLU A 6 14.16 29.52 -21.06
N PHE A 7 12.96 29.66 -21.63
CA PHE A 7 11.76 29.09 -21.07
C PHE A 7 11.86 27.57 -21.21
N TYR A 8 11.96 26.84 -20.10
CA TYR A 8 11.77 25.39 -20.12
C TYR A 8 10.33 25.10 -20.51
N SER A 9 10.13 24.50 -21.70
CA SER A 9 8.85 23.87 -22.05
C SER A 9 8.64 22.68 -21.10
N THR A 10 7.47 22.63 -20.49
CA THR A 10 6.99 21.46 -19.76
C THR A 10 6.50 20.43 -20.78
N ASP A 11 7.44 19.77 -21.44
CA ASP A 11 7.18 18.49 -22.09
C ASP A 11 7.54 17.40 -21.05
N ASP A 12 6.64 16.44 -20.84
CA ASP A 12 6.72 15.29 -19.90
C ASP A 12 6.23 15.47 -18.44
N ALA A 13 5.01 16.01 -18.26
CA ALA A 13 4.17 15.71 -17.11
C ALA A 13 2.89 14.98 -17.56
N ARG A 14 2.80 13.66 -17.35
CA ARG A 14 1.52 12.95 -17.47
C ARG A 14 0.69 13.21 -16.21
N ILE A 15 -0.12 14.26 -16.26
CA ILE A 15 -1.07 14.65 -15.22
C ILE A 15 -2.41 14.00 -15.57
N GLN A 16 -2.97 13.21 -14.67
CA GLN A 16 -4.33 12.66 -14.82
C GLN A 16 -5.33 13.50 -14.01
N SER A 17 -6.32 14.05 -14.69
CA SER A 17 -7.58 14.50 -14.10
C SER A 17 -8.54 13.31 -14.09
N ALA A 18 -8.98 12.87 -12.91
CA ALA A 18 -10.00 11.83 -12.80
C ALA A 18 -11.38 12.49 -12.68
N PRO A 19 -12.31 12.27 -13.62
CA PRO A 19 -13.71 12.55 -13.38
C PRO A 19 -14.30 11.37 -12.59
N PHE A 20 -14.68 11.63 -11.33
CA PHE A 20 -15.57 10.84 -10.47
C PHE A 20 -15.00 9.60 -9.72
N GLY A 21 -15.21 9.62 -8.38
CA GLY A 21 -15.44 8.47 -7.50
C GLY A 21 -14.23 7.65 -7.09
N GLY A 22 -13.82 7.74 -5.81
CA GLY A 22 -12.97 6.75 -5.13
C GLY A 22 -11.49 6.81 -5.52
N CYS A 23 -10.69 7.54 -4.76
CA CYS A 23 -9.25 7.58 -5.01
C CYS A 23 -8.59 6.22 -4.74
N LEU A 24 -8.43 5.38 -5.76
CA LEU A 24 -7.20 4.61 -5.88
C LEU A 24 -6.10 5.61 -6.27
N ALA A 25 -5.40 6.15 -5.27
CA ALA A 25 -4.31 7.08 -5.50
C ALA A 25 -3.10 6.34 -6.10
N LEU A 26 -3.11 6.12 -7.42
CA LEU A 26 -1.94 5.63 -8.13
C LEU A 26 -0.86 6.71 -8.10
N THR A 27 0.21 6.43 -7.36
CA THR A 27 1.36 7.33 -7.28
C THR A 27 2.28 7.05 -8.46
N PHE A 28 2.50 8.01 -9.36
CA PHE A 28 3.38 7.82 -10.53
C PHE A 28 4.82 8.30 -10.26
N LYS A 29 5.79 7.64 -10.90
CA LYS A 29 7.23 7.87 -10.75
C LYS A 29 7.75 8.88 -11.77
N THR A 30 8.57 9.83 -11.31
CA THR A 30 9.68 10.41 -12.09
C THR A 30 10.98 9.68 -11.69
N SER A 31 11.76 9.22 -12.66
CA SER A 31 12.93 8.32 -12.53
C SER A 31 14.21 9.11 -12.18
N HIS A 32 15.12 8.69 -11.28
CA HIS A 32 16.11 7.61 -11.39
C HIS A 32 16.93 7.51 -10.07
N SER A 33 17.22 6.29 -9.59
CA SER A 33 18.52 5.91 -9.01
C SER A 33 18.56 4.42 -8.63
N ARG A 34 19.56 3.69 -9.14
CA ARG A 34 19.89 2.29 -8.80
C ARG A 34 20.47 2.20 -7.38
N ALA A 35 20.21 1.10 -6.67
CA ALA A 35 21.02 0.66 -5.54
C ALA A 35 21.18 -0.87 -5.58
N GLU A 36 22.43 -1.32 -5.55
CA GLU A 36 22.85 -2.72 -5.39
C GLU A 36 22.88 -3.08 -3.89
N VAL A 37 22.67 -4.37 -3.57
CA VAL A 37 22.62 -4.91 -2.20
C VAL A 37 23.83 -5.82 -1.95
N GLU A 38 24.54 -5.59 -0.86
CA GLU A 38 25.70 -6.36 -0.39
C GLU A 38 25.31 -7.17 0.88
N ILE A 39 25.80 -8.42 1.01
CA ILE A 39 25.45 -9.37 2.09
C ILE A 39 26.65 -9.61 3.01
N PRO A 40 26.54 -9.40 4.34
CA PRO A 40 27.48 -9.95 5.31
C PRO A 40 26.88 -11.09 6.18
N ARG A 41 27.71 -12.11 6.47
CA ARG A 41 27.46 -13.22 7.42
C ARG A 41 27.90 -12.83 8.85
N VAL A 42 27.30 -13.41 9.90
CA VAL A 42 27.91 -13.95 11.17
C VAL A 42 26.86 -14.15 12.31
N CYS A 43 27.19 -15.07 13.24
CA CYS A 43 26.41 -15.80 14.25
C CYS A 43 25.98 -15.07 15.55
N GLY A 44 24.85 -15.50 16.14
CA GLY A 44 24.91 -16.19 17.44
C GLY A 44 24.53 -15.50 18.76
N GLY A 45 23.95 -14.30 18.77
CA GLY A 45 23.36 -13.65 19.97
C GLY A 45 22.34 -12.55 19.62
N ASP A 46 21.96 -12.51 18.35
CA ASP A 46 21.77 -11.28 17.59
C ASP A 46 20.33 -11.13 17.07
N LEU A 47 19.38 -11.99 17.46
CA LEU A 47 18.11 -12.16 16.73
C LEU A 47 17.20 -10.91 16.79
N LEU A 48 17.04 -10.25 17.94
CA LEU A 48 16.27 -9.00 18.02
C LEU A 48 17.00 -7.83 17.33
N ALA A 49 18.32 -7.74 17.48
CA ALA A 49 19.12 -6.74 16.77
C ALA A 49 19.11 -6.99 15.25
N GLN A 50 19.05 -8.24 14.81
CA GLN A 50 18.94 -8.64 13.41
C GLN A 50 17.59 -8.24 12.81
N SER A 51 16.46 -8.49 13.49
CA SER A 51 15.15 -8.07 12.98
C SER A 51 15.05 -6.55 12.80
N LEU A 52 15.65 -5.77 13.70
CA LEU A 52 15.75 -4.31 13.59
C LEU A 52 16.71 -3.85 12.48
N LYS A 53 17.78 -4.62 12.19
CA LYS A 53 18.73 -4.36 11.08
C LYS A 53 18.14 -4.62 9.68
N TYR A 54 17.15 -5.51 9.54
CA TYR A 54 16.60 -5.96 8.24
C TYR A 54 15.39 -5.15 7.70
N LEU A 55 15.09 -4.01 8.31
CA LEU A 55 14.00 -3.11 7.92
C LEU A 55 14.43 -2.23 6.71
N GLY A 56 13.84 -2.45 5.51
CA GLY A 56 14.27 -1.96 4.15
C GLY A 56 14.10 -0.45 3.83
N VAL A 57 13.85 0.04 2.61
CA VAL A 57 13.57 1.49 2.33
C VAL A 57 12.49 1.64 1.27
N THR A 58 11.60 2.62 1.43
CA THR A 58 10.80 3.16 0.31
C THR A 58 10.69 4.67 0.43
N ASP A 59 11.00 5.41 -0.63
CA ASP A 59 10.74 6.86 -0.67
C ASP A 59 9.23 7.10 -0.51
N VAL A 60 8.85 7.98 0.43
CA VAL A 60 7.46 8.45 0.53
C VAL A 60 7.18 9.29 -0.71
N LYS A 61 6.43 8.71 -1.65
CA LYS A 61 5.95 9.43 -2.83
C LYS A 61 4.62 10.10 -2.51
N VAL A 62 4.44 11.30 -3.04
CA VAL A 62 3.20 12.07 -2.90
C VAL A 62 2.31 11.78 -4.10
N GLY A 63 1.13 11.23 -3.86
CA GLY A 63 0.09 11.13 -4.89
C GLY A 63 -0.49 12.51 -5.15
N VAL A 64 -0.74 12.89 -6.41
CA VAL A 64 -1.33 14.19 -6.75
C VAL A 64 -2.64 13.95 -7.49
N CYS A 65 -3.72 14.62 -7.08
CA CYS A 65 -5.01 14.54 -7.75
C CYS A 65 -5.57 15.93 -8.04
N PHE A 66 -6.29 16.03 -9.17
CA PHE A 66 -6.96 17.25 -9.62
C PHE A 66 -8.45 16.99 -9.73
N VAL A 67 -9.25 17.83 -9.09
CA VAL A 67 -10.72 17.76 -9.12
C VAL A 67 -11.32 19.13 -9.36
N THR A 68 -12.39 19.21 -10.14
CA THR A 68 -13.12 20.48 -10.28
C THR A 68 -13.83 20.87 -8.98
N ALA A 69 -14.33 22.11 -8.92
CA ALA A 69 -15.11 22.63 -7.81
C ALA A 69 -16.32 21.76 -7.43
N ASN A 70 -16.78 21.91 -6.19
CA ASN A 70 -18.05 21.44 -5.67
C ASN A 70 -18.27 19.93 -5.86
N SER A 71 -18.96 19.49 -6.92
CA SER A 71 -19.23 18.06 -7.14
C SER A 71 -17.96 17.27 -7.41
N GLY A 72 -16.98 17.85 -8.12
CA GLY A 72 -15.68 17.20 -8.35
C GLY A 72 -14.95 16.96 -7.02
N TYR A 73 -14.82 18.01 -6.22
CA TYR A 73 -14.28 17.96 -4.87
C TYR A 73 -15.03 16.98 -3.96
N SER A 74 -16.37 17.02 -3.97
CA SER A 74 -17.21 16.20 -3.10
C SER A 74 -16.99 14.70 -3.34
N ASN A 75 -16.77 14.31 -4.61
CA ASN A 75 -16.44 12.92 -4.96
C ASN A 75 -15.04 12.49 -4.51
N GLY A 76 -14.14 13.44 -4.24
CA GLY A 76 -12.81 13.19 -3.68
C GLY A 76 -12.78 13.06 -2.16
N LEU A 77 -13.86 13.45 -1.45
CA LEU A 77 -13.91 13.42 0.02
C LEU A 77 -13.64 12.03 0.63
N PRO A 78 -14.22 10.93 0.12
CA PRO A 78 -13.91 9.59 0.65
C PRO A 78 -12.42 9.26 0.51
N GLY A 79 -11.79 9.63 -0.62
CA GLY A 79 -10.36 9.44 -0.85
C GLY A 79 -9.49 10.24 0.12
N LEU A 80 -9.85 11.49 0.40
CA LEU A 80 -9.17 12.31 1.42
C LEU A 80 -9.33 11.72 2.82
N ALA A 81 -10.53 11.29 3.18
CA ALA A 81 -10.80 10.66 4.47
C ALA A 81 -9.96 9.39 4.67
N THR A 82 -9.93 8.50 3.67
CA THR A 82 -9.09 7.29 3.69
C THR A 82 -7.61 7.65 3.77
N ALA A 83 -7.13 8.58 2.94
CA ALA A 83 -5.72 8.99 2.96
C ALA A 83 -5.31 9.58 4.32
N TYR A 84 -6.18 10.36 4.95
CA TYR A 84 -5.95 10.90 6.29
C TYR A 84 -5.91 9.79 7.34
N ALA A 85 -6.89 8.88 7.29
CA ALA A 85 -6.96 7.74 8.19
C ALA A 85 -5.73 6.83 8.04
N ASP A 86 -5.22 6.59 6.83
CA ASP A 86 -4.11 5.66 6.57
C ASP A 86 -2.72 6.27 6.67
N ARG A 87 -2.64 7.59 6.88
CA ARG A 87 -1.40 8.37 6.82
C ARG A 87 -0.73 8.28 5.45
N SER A 88 -1.53 8.49 4.39
CA SER A 88 -1.10 8.51 2.99
C SER A 88 -0.94 9.94 2.50
N SER A 89 0.22 10.26 1.92
CA SER A 89 0.51 11.61 1.40
C SER A 89 -0.16 11.84 0.05
N ILE A 90 -1.27 12.57 0.05
CA ILE A 90 -1.99 13.01 -1.15
C ILE A 90 -2.00 14.53 -1.23
N PHE A 91 -1.67 15.08 -2.40
CA PHE A 91 -1.80 16.49 -2.72
C PHE A 91 -3.03 16.66 -3.61
N CYS A 92 -4.12 17.15 -3.03
CA CYS A 92 -5.35 17.43 -3.76
C CYS A 92 -5.39 18.88 -4.22
N ILE A 93 -5.59 19.07 -5.52
CA ILE A 93 -5.78 20.37 -6.14
C ILE A 93 -7.24 20.45 -6.57
N THR A 94 -7.93 21.49 -6.11
CA THR A 94 -9.31 21.77 -6.53
C THR A 94 -9.47 23.18 -7.06
N SER A 95 -10.42 23.39 -7.97
CA SER A 95 -10.85 24.73 -8.36
C SER A 95 -12.04 25.19 -7.51
N SER A 96 -12.34 26.50 -7.52
CA SER A 96 -13.58 27.06 -6.96
C SER A 96 -14.14 28.16 -7.85
N ALA A 97 -15.40 28.53 -7.60
CA ALA A 97 -16.01 29.71 -8.22
C ALA A 97 -15.14 30.96 -7.99
N PRO A 98 -15.20 31.95 -8.90
CA PRO A 98 -14.48 33.21 -8.74
C PRO A 98 -14.72 33.85 -7.36
N LEU A 99 -13.69 34.42 -6.76
CA LEU A 99 -13.81 35.10 -5.46
C LEU A 99 -14.84 36.24 -5.53
N ARG A 100 -14.89 36.96 -6.65
CA ARG A 100 -15.87 38.04 -6.88
C ARG A 100 -17.33 37.57 -6.90
N ASP A 101 -17.57 36.28 -7.13
CA ASP A 101 -18.91 35.69 -7.23
C ASP A 101 -19.33 34.97 -5.93
N ALA A 102 -18.57 35.15 -4.84
CA ALA A 102 -18.92 34.64 -3.52
C ALA A 102 -20.29 35.14 -3.06
N GLU A 103 -21.08 34.27 -2.41
CA GLU A 103 -22.46 34.55 -1.95
C GLU A 103 -23.43 34.99 -3.05
N ASN A 104 -23.17 34.62 -4.32
CA ASN A 104 -23.99 34.99 -5.46
C ASN A 104 -24.68 33.79 -6.15
N ASN A 105 -24.92 32.69 -5.42
CA ASN A 105 -25.46 31.42 -5.98
C ASN A 105 -24.72 30.95 -7.25
N SER A 106 -23.41 31.16 -7.30
CA SER A 106 -22.59 30.81 -8.46
C SER A 106 -22.62 29.31 -8.74
N LEU A 107 -22.57 28.94 -10.02
CA LEU A 107 -22.41 27.54 -10.44
C LEU A 107 -21.22 26.91 -9.71
N GLN A 108 -21.44 25.78 -9.04
CA GLN A 108 -20.41 25.08 -8.26
C GLN A 108 -19.77 25.93 -7.12
N GLY A 109 -20.46 26.92 -6.57
CA GLY A 109 -19.93 27.77 -5.48
C GLY A 109 -20.55 27.56 -4.09
N SER A 110 -21.50 26.64 -3.92
CA SER A 110 -22.26 26.48 -2.66
C SER A 110 -21.50 25.81 -1.51
N ILE A 111 -20.39 25.13 -1.78
CA ILE A 111 -19.61 24.40 -0.76
C ILE A 111 -18.34 25.18 -0.44
N ASP A 112 -18.14 25.51 0.83
CA ASP A 112 -16.81 25.93 1.31
C ASP A 112 -15.88 24.71 1.43
N GLN A 113 -15.19 24.42 0.33
CA GLN A 113 -14.32 23.26 0.19
C GLN A 113 -13.16 23.26 1.19
N VAL A 114 -12.67 24.44 1.60
CA VAL A 114 -11.58 24.51 2.58
C VAL A 114 -12.09 24.16 3.97
N VAL A 115 -13.26 24.67 4.35
CA VAL A 115 -13.87 24.34 5.65
C VAL A 115 -14.18 22.85 5.74
N VAL A 116 -14.77 22.27 4.70
CA VAL A 116 -15.10 20.83 4.65
C VAL A 116 -13.85 19.95 4.63
N ALA A 117 -12.75 20.39 4.00
CA ALA A 117 -11.52 19.60 3.89
C ALA A 117 -10.67 19.58 5.18
N LYS A 118 -10.78 20.59 6.05
CA LYS A 118 -9.97 20.71 7.28
C LYS A 118 -9.94 19.45 8.16
N PRO A 119 -11.06 18.78 8.49
CA PRO A 119 -11.02 17.57 9.32
C PRO A 119 -10.43 16.34 8.61
N LEU A 120 -10.27 16.39 7.28
CA LEU A 120 -9.81 15.28 6.45
C LEU A 120 -8.43 15.53 5.83
N THR A 121 -7.74 16.60 6.23
CA THR A 121 -6.44 16.98 5.68
C THR A 121 -5.54 17.57 6.75
N LYS A 122 -4.23 17.45 6.56
CA LYS A 122 -3.23 18.12 7.41
C LYS A 122 -3.16 19.62 7.15
N PHE A 123 -3.52 20.02 5.94
CA PHE A 123 -3.53 21.41 5.51
C PHE A 123 -4.55 21.58 4.40
N ALA A 124 -5.43 22.57 4.54
CA ALA A 124 -6.38 22.99 3.51
C ALA A 124 -6.33 24.51 3.37
N HIS A 125 -6.22 25.02 2.14
CA HIS A 125 -6.10 26.46 1.90
C HIS A 125 -6.66 26.89 0.56
N ARG A 126 -7.28 28.09 0.52
CA ARG A 126 -7.74 28.75 -0.71
C ARG A 126 -6.76 29.83 -1.11
N ILE A 127 -6.27 29.76 -2.34
CA ILE A 127 -5.41 30.80 -2.91
C ILE A 127 -6.25 32.04 -3.20
N THR A 128 -5.82 33.20 -2.72
CA THR A 128 -6.49 34.48 -3.00
C THR A 128 -5.73 35.39 -3.95
N HIS A 129 -4.44 35.14 -4.15
CA HIS A 129 -3.56 35.90 -5.03
C HIS A 129 -2.64 34.96 -5.81
N ALA A 130 -2.50 35.18 -7.12
CA ALA A 130 -1.70 34.32 -7.98
C ALA A 130 -0.21 34.31 -7.60
N GLU A 131 0.30 35.44 -7.09
CA GLU A 131 1.68 35.59 -6.64
C GLU A 131 2.06 34.73 -5.44
N ASP A 132 1.08 34.24 -4.68
CA ASP A 132 1.29 33.40 -3.49
C ASP A 132 1.30 31.90 -3.79
N ILE A 133 0.90 31.49 -5.00
CA ILE A 133 0.83 30.08 -5.40
C ILE A 133 2.15 29.35 -5.11
N PRO A 134 3.34 29.87 -5.47
CA PRO A 134 4.58 29.11 -5.31
C PRO A 134 4.89 28.79 -3.84
N ARG A 135 4.78 29.77 -2.92
CA ARG A 135 5.00 29.53 -1.49
C ARG A 135 3.96 28.60 -0.86
N LEU A 136 2.69 28.69 -1.27
CA LEU A 136 1.58 27.95 -0.66
C LEU A 136 1.57 26.49 -1.10
N VAL A 137 1.83 26.22 -2.38
CA VAL A 137 2.03 24.86 -2.91
C VAL A 137 3.22 24.21 -2.23
N SER A 138 4.34 24.92 -2.12
CA SER A 138 5.55 24.43 -1.44
C SER A 138 5.29 24.10 0.04
N HIS A 139 4.54 24.96 0.74
CA HIS A 139 4.17 24.73 2.12
C HIS A 139 3.23 23.52 2.28
N ALA A 140 2.21 23.38 1.43
CA ALA A 140 1.30 22.24 1.45
C ALA A 140 2.04 20.92 1.18
N PHE A 141 2.95 20.90 0.21
CA PHE A 141 3.75 19.71 -0.09
C PHE A 141 4.60 19.28 1.11
N ARG A 142 5.28 20.22 1.78
CA ARG A 142 6.01 19.90 3.02
C ARG A 142 5.09 19.37 4.12
N ASN A 143 3.89 19.93 4.27
CA ASN A 143 2.93 19.45 5.25
C ASN A 143 2.42 18.05 4.94
N SER A 144 2.31 17.64 3.67
CA SER A 144 1.83 16.29 3.33
C SER A 144 2.82 15.20 3.75
N VAL A 145 4.13 15.52 3.80
CA VAL A 145 5.22 14.56 4.10
C VAL A 145 5.88 14.73 5.48
N ALA A 146 5.73 15.88 6.15
CA ALA A 146 6.38 16.15 7.44
C ALA A 146 5.64 15.51 8.63
N GLY A 147 6.35 14.87 9.55
CA GLY A 147 5.71 14.09 10.62
C GLY A 147 4.95 12.88 10.06
N PRO A 148 3.82 12.46 10.66
CA PRO A 148 2.98 11.45 10.04
C PRO A 148 2.47 11.95 8.68
N ALA A 149 2.70 11.19 7.61
CA ALA A 149 2.24 11.56 6.27
C ALA A 149 0.71 11.71 6.24
N GLY A 150 0.19 12.54 5.33
CA GLY A 150 -1.25 12.72 5.20
C GLY A 150 -1.65 13.66 4.07
N PRO A 151 -2.94 13.74 3.75
CA PRO A 151 -3.43 14.51 2.62
C PRO A 151 -3.43 16.02 2.89
N VAL A 152 -3.26 16.81 1.84
CA VAL A 152 -3.39 18.27 1.83
C VAL A 152 -4.26 18.71 0.66
N LEU A 153 -4.90 19.87 0.80
CA LEU A 153 -5.76 20.45 -0.23
C LEU A 153 -5.39 21.91 -0.51
N ILE A 154 -5.24 22.26 -1.79
CA ILE A 154 -5.19 23.65 -2.25
C ILE A 154 -6.36 23.91 -3.19
N ASP A 155 -7.18 24.88 -2.82
CA ASP A 155 -8.31 25.40 -3.58
C ASP A 155 -7.90 26.64 -4.39
N PHE A 156 -8.14 26.61 -5.69
CA PHE A 156 -7.79 27.65 -6.66
C PHE A 156 -9.05 28.28 -7.28
N PRO A 157 -9.47 29.47 -6.83
CA PRO A 157 -10.55 30.21 -7.47
C PRO A 157 -10.22 30.52 -8.93
N ILE A 158 -11.22 30.38 -9.81
CA ILE A 158 -11.04 30.57 -11.25
C ILE A 158 -10.47 31.94 -11.60
N ASP A 159 -10.98 33.02 -11.01
CA ASP A 159 -10.48 34.38 -11.28
C ASP A 159 -9.04 34.59 -10.82
N VAL A 160 -8.62 33.94 -9.74
CA VAL A 160 -7.23 33.94 -9.27
C VAL A 160 -6.32 33.19 -10.24
N LEU A 161 -6.74 32.03 -10.76
CA LEU A 161 -5.95 31.25 -11.73
C LEU A 161 -5.68 32.02 -13.03
N PHE A 162 -6.62 32.84 -13.46
CA PHE A 162 -6.51 33.64 -14.69
C PHE A 162 -6.03 35.08 -14.44
N SER A 163 -5.67 35.43 -13.21
CA SER A 163 -5.17 36.76 -12.87
C SER A 163 -3.75 36.99 -13.43
N PRO A 164 -3.47 38.15 -14.06
CA PRO A 164 -2.12 38.52 -14.45
C PRO A 164 -1.17 38.55 -13.25
N VAL A 165 0.01 37.95 -13.40
CA VAL A 165 1.01 37.84 -12.33
C VAL A 165 1.99 39.00 -12.39
N HIS A 166 2.15 39.73 -11.29
CA HIS A 166 3.22 40.72 -11.16
C HIS A 166 4.48 40.06 -10.64
N GLN A 167 5.48 39.86 -11.51
CA GLN A 167 6.70 39.12 -11.17
C GLN A 167 7.42 39.63 -9.92
N SER A 168 7.46 40.95 -9.71
CA SER A 168 8.10 41.57 -8.53
C SER A 168 7.40 41.27 -7.21
N ARG A 169 6.17 40.76 -7.24
CA ARG A 169 5.36 40.42 -6.07
C ARG A 169 5.31 38.91 -5.81
N ILE A 170 5.89 38.08 -6.69
CA ILE A 170 5.88 36.62 -6.51
C ILE A 170 6.53 36.26 -5.19
N SER A 171 5.76 35.60 -4.33
CA SER A 171 6.26 35.02 -3.10
C SER A 171 6.68 33.58 -3.38
N TRP A 172 7.98 33.42 -3.66
CA TRP A 172 8.58 32.10 -3.89
C TRP A 172 8.56 31.24 -2.62
N GLY A 173 8.56 31.85 -1.43
CA GLY A 173 8.63 31.13 -0.17
C GLY A 173 9.81 30.15 -0.12
N SER A 174 9.57 28.99 0.48
CA SER A 174 10.59 27.96 0.76
C SER A 174 10.65 26.85 -0.30
N ILE A 175 10.39 27.14 -1.58
CA ILE A 175 10.37 26.14 -2.67
C ILE A 175 11.68 25.35 -2.75
N SER A 176 12.81 26.01 -2.53
CA SER A 176 14.14 25.41 -2.53
C SER A 176 14.61 24.94 -1.15
N SER A 177 13.80 25.10 -0.10
CA SER A 177 14.22 24.68 1.24
C SER A 177 14.23 23.16 1.34
N PRO A 178 15.28 22.57 1.94
CA PRO A 178 15.33 21.12 2.15
C PRO A 178 14.22 20.67 3.10
N ILE A 179 13.85 19.39 3.00
CA ILE A 179 12.94 18.77 3.97
C ILE A 179 13.67 18.70 5.33
N PRO A 180 13.00 19.03 6.45
CA PRO A 180 13.59 18.92 7.78
C PRO A 180 14.09 17.51 8.08
N TYR A 181 15.17 17.40 8.86
CA TYR A 181 15.61 16.11 9.37
C TYR A 181 14.54 15.48 10.27
N PRO A 182 14.37 14.15 10.22
CA PRO A 182 13.42 13.47 11.10
C PRO A 182 13.80 13.60 12.58
N SER A 183 12.79 13.76 13.44
CA SER A 183 12.99 13.86 14.90
C SER A 183 13.62 12.58 15.45
N GLY A 184 14.68 12.73 16.24
CA GLY A 184 15.33 11.62 16.94
C GLY A 184 14.79 11.39 18.36
N PRO A 185 15.00 10.19 18.93
CA PRO A 185 14.55 9.87 20.27
C PRO A 185 15.40 10.56 21.34
N HIS A 186 14.79 10.82 22.50
CA HIS A 186 15.53 11.21 23.70
C HIS A 186 16.43 10.05 24.16
N LYS A 187 17.64 10.33 24.65
CA LYS A 187 18.60 9.31 25.10
C LYS A 187 18.03 8.43 26.21
N ASP A 188 17.44 9.05 27.24
CA ASP A 188 16.84 8.33 28.36
C ASP A 188 15.69 7.41 27.92
N ALA A 189 14.97 7.75 26.84
CA ALA A 189 13.92 6.87 26.31
C ALA A 189 14.52 5.60 25.68
N ILE A 190 15.71 5.70 25.06
CA ILE A 190 16.43 4.54 24.53
C ILE A 190 17.00 3.69 25.65
N GLU A 191 17.53 4.31 26.71
CA GLU A 191 18.01 3.60 27.89
C GLU A 191 16.87 2.86 28.62
N GLU A 192 15.72 3.51 28.77
CA GLU A 192 14.53 2.89 29.36
C GLU A 192 13.99 1.76 28.49
N ALA A 193 13.96 1.94 27.15
CA ALA A 193 13.60 0.86 26.23
C ALA A 193 14.54 -0.35 26.40
N LEU A 194 15.85 -0.13 26.52
CA LEU A 194 16.80 -1.22 26.79
C LEU A 194 16.54 -1.90 28.14
N ASN A 195 16.25 -1.13 29.18
CA ASN A 195 15.95 -1.69 30.51
C ASN A 195 14.69 -2.56 30.48
N ILE A 196 13.64 -2.09 29.81
CA ILE A 196 12.43 -2.86 29.58
C ILE A 196 12.74 -4.13 28.79
N LEU A 197 13.58 -4.08 27.74
CA LEU A 197 13.85 -5.22 26.87
C LEU A 197 14.85 -6.26 27.44
N LYS A 198 15.54 -5.99 28.56
CA LYS A 198 16.46 -6.94 29.20
C LYS A 198 15.75 -8.11 29.91
N GLN A 199 14.54 -7.89 30.42
CA GLN A 199 13.79 -8.87 31.22
C GLN A 199 12.93 -9.84 30.37
N PRO A 200 12.22 -9.38 29.32
CA PRO A 200 11.36 -10.20 28.49
C PRO A 200 12.14 -11.28 27.74
N THR A 201 11.49 -12.40 27.49
CA THR A 201 12.06 -13.57 26.84
C THR A 201 11.36 -13.96 25.54
N ARG A 202 10.17 -13.40 25.33
CA ARG A 202 9.26 -13.58 24.19
C ARG A 202 8.88 -12.23 23.55
N PRO A 203 9.86 -11.40 23.12
CA PRO A 203 9.57 -10.11 22.50
C PRO A 203 9.00 -10.28 21.09
N VAL A 204 8.16 -9.32 20.69
CA VAL A 204 7.64 -9.15 19.32
C VAL A 204 7.78 -7.70 18.89
N ILE A 205 8.09 -7.48 17.62
CA ILE A 205 8.04 -6.17 16.99
C ILE A 205 6.85 -6.16 16.03
N ILE A 206 5.95 -5.19 16.20
CA ILE A 206 4.83 -4.96 15.28
C ILE A 206 5.11 -3.66 14.55
N VAL A 207 5.16 -3.73 13.22
CA VAL A 207 5.45 -2.58 12.37
C VAL A 207 4.29 -2.28 11.43
N ARG A 208 3.97 -1.00 11.26
CA ARG A 208 2.81 -0.52 10.49
C ARG A 208 3.13 0.76 9.70
N THR A 209 2.12 1.37 9.09
CA THR A 209 2.25 2.49 8.14
C THR A 209 2.99 3.71 8.69
N GLY A 210 2.95 3.96 10.01
CA GLY A 210 3.67 5.08 10.64
C GLY A 210 5.19 4.89 10.70
N ALA A 211 5.71 3.70 10.40
CA ALA A 211 7.14 3.41 10.35
C ALA A 211 7.74 3.60 8.95
N ARG A 212 6.97 4.20 8.02
CA ARG A 212 7.49 4.77 6.78
C ARG A 212 8.36 5.99 7.12
N SER A 213 9.67 5.78 7.27
CA SER A 213 10.63 6.85 7.53
C SER A 213 11.12 7.50 6.24
N GLN A 214 11.55 8.77 6.31
CA GLN A 214 12.31 9.43 5.25
C GLN A 214 13.79 8.99 5.20
N ASN A 215 14.24 8.18 6.16
CA ASN A 215 15.58 7.62 6.22
C ASN A 215 15.62 6.16 5.76
N LYS A 216 16.85 5.63 5.61
CA LYS A 216 17.20 4.32 5.03
C LYS A 216 16.71 3.07 5.80
N TYR A 217 15.63 3.14 6.58
CA TYR A 217 15.05 2.02 7.32
C TYR A 217 13.51 2.04 7.23
N SER A 218 12.91 0.93 6.83
CA SER A 218 11.50 0.80 6.47
C SER A 218 10.87 -0.28 7.29
N ALA A 219 9.67 0.04 7.70
CA ALA A 219 8.72 -0.82 8.37
C ALA A 219 8.41 -2.19 7.76
N PHE A 220 8.72 -2.42 6.49
CA PHE A 220 8.41 -3.69 5.85
C PHE A 220 9.56 -4.66 6.10
N VAL A 221 9.33 -5.63 6.99
CA VAL A 221 10.16 -6.83 7.07
C VAL A 221 9.84 -7.65 5.81
N PRO A 222 10.79 -7.85 4.87
CA PRO A 222 10.52 -8.69 3.70
C PRO A 222 9.94 -10.05 4.11
N ILE A 223 8.99 -10.59 3.34
CA ILE A 223 8.38 -11.91 3.61
C ILE A 223 9.47 -13.01 3.73
N SER A 224 10.54 -12.85 2.96
CA SER A 224 11.72 -13.73 2.94
C SER A 224 12.63 -13.63 4.16
N GLN A 225 12.39 -12.70 5.10
CA GLN A 225 13.23 -12.59 6.30
C GLN A 225 13.00 -13.77 7.25
N PRO A 226 14.08 -14.40 7.76
CA PRO A 226 13.97 -15.53 8.70
C PRO A 226 13.15 -15.22 9.96
N LEU A 227 13.15 -13.96 10.39
CA LEU A 227 12.49 -13.49 11.61
C LEU A 227 11.08 -12.93 11.39
N ASN A 228 10.55 -13.04 10.16
CA ASN A 228 9.20 -12.59 9.87
C ASN A 228 8.17 -13.62 10.37
N GLY A 229 7.33 -13.24 11.34
CA GLY A 229 6.22 -14.05 11.86
C GLY A 229 4.87 -13.88 11.14
N GLY A 230 4.82 -13.07 10.08
CA GLY A 230 3.61 -12.79 9.32
C GLY A 230 2.74 -11.69 9.95
N ASN A 231 1.42 -11.77 9.75
CA ASN A 231 0.47 -10.77 10.25
C ASN A 231 0.43 -10.79 11.79
N ALA A 232 0.27 -9.62 12.42
CA ALA A 232 0.13 -9.50 13.87
C ALA A 232 -1.06 -10.29 14.44
N THR A 233 -2.09 -10.56 13.62
CA THR A 233 -3.21 -11.45 13.99
C THR A 233 -2.76 -12.87 14.32
N ASN A 234 -1.63 -13.34 13.78
CA ASN A 234 -1.05 -14.65 14.11
C ASN A 234 -0.70 -14.78 15.60
N LEU A 235 -0.48 -13.69 16.32
CA LEU A 235 -0.25 -13.73 17.77
C LEU A 235 -1.49 -14.20 18.54
N ALA A 236 -2.69 -13.87 18.05
CA ALA A 236 -3.92 -14.37 18.62
C ALA A 236 -4.06 -15.89 18.40
N LEU A 237 -3.67 -16.37 17.21
CA LEU A 237 -3.67 -17.79 16.88
C LEU A 237 -2.67 -18.57 17.75
N LEU A 238 -1.45 -18.08 17.95
CA LEU A 238 -0.45 -18.70 18.85
C LEU A 238 -1.04 -19.00 20.22
N ARG A 239 -1.77 -18.03 20.79
CA ARG A 239 -2.44 -18.19 22.08
C ARG A 239 -3.56 -19.24 22.01
N ALA A 240 -4.34 -19.25 20.94
CA ALA A 240 -5.43 -20.20 20.77
C ALA A 240 -4.95 -21.65 20.68
N ILE A 241 -3.76 -21.90 20.13
CA ILE A 241 -3.14 -23.23 20.04
C ILE A 241 -2.26 -23.58 21.27
N GLY A 242 -2.36 -22.82 22.36
CA GLY A 242 -1.76 -23.17 23.65
C GLY A 242 -0.35 -22.62 23.92
N TYR A 243 0.24 -21.81 23.03
CA TYR A 243 1.52 -21.15 23.31
C TYR A 243 1.37 -19.92 24.22
N PRO A 244 2.38 -19.61 25.05
CA PRO A 244 2.33 -18.42 25.88
C PRO A 244 2.34 -17.14 25.03
N PRO A 245 1.64 -16.08 25.47
CA PRO A 245 1.65 -14.80 24.77
C PRO A 245 3.03 -14.12 24.84
N PRO A 246 3.28 -13.12 23.98
CA PRO A 246 4.47 -12.29 24.07
C PRO A 246 4.53 -11.55 25.42
N ASP A 247 5.72 -11.47 26.02
CA ASP A 247 5.97 -10.73 27.26
C ASP A 247 6.56 -9.33 27.01
N ALA A 248 6.87 -8.99 25.76
CA ALA A 248 7.09 -7.62 25.33
C ALA A 248 6.67 -7.39 23.88
N ILE A 249 6.13 -6.20 23.59
CA ILE A 249 5.76 -5.76 22.25
C ILE A 249 6.35 -4.38 21.99
N ILE A 250 7.08 -4.24 20.89
CA ILE A 250 7.52 -2.95 20.36
C ILE A 250 6.61 -2.59 19.19
N LEU A 251 5.78 -1.58 19.36
CA LEU A 251 4.94 -0.99 18.32
C LEU A 251 5.74 0.09 17.60
N LEU A 252 6.10 -0.15 16.34
CA LEU A 252 6.85 0.77 15.50
C LEU A 252 5.93 1.39 14.45
N GLY A 253 5.54 2.65 14.66
CA GLY A 253 4.60 3.37 13.80
C GLY A 253 3.24 2.69 13.69
N ALA A 254 2.88 1.92 14.71
CA ALA A 254 1.66 1.14 14.79
C ALA A 254 0.69 1.80 15.77
N ARG A 255 -0.46 2.21 15.24
CA ARG A 255 -1.60 2.68 16.04
C ARG A 255 -2.33 1.50 16.64
N THR A 256 -2.71 1.65 17.90
CA THR A 256 -3.56 0.68 18.59
C THR A 256 -5.02 0.88 18.17
N GLY A 257 -5.80 -0.19 18.05
CA GLY A 257 -7.16 -0.11 17.52
C GLY A 257 -7.63 -1.40 16.87
N MET A 258 -8.64 -1.32 16.00
CA MET A 258 -9.30 -2.47 15.37
C MET A 258 -8.31 -3.50 14.79
N TYR A 259 -7.30 -3.04 14.05
CA TYR A 259 -6.33 -3.92 13.41
C TYR A 259 -5.33 -4.60 14.37
N LEU A 260 -5.33 -4.22 15.65
CA LEU A 260 -4.61 -4.91 16.73
C LEU A 260 -5.61 -5.51 17.74
N ALA A 261 -6.78 -5.93 17.24
CA ALA A 261 -7.88 -6.53 17.99
C ALA A 261 -8.46 -5.62 19.09
N GLY A 262 -8.40 -4.30 18.90
CA GLY A 262 -8.99 -3.30 19.78
C GLY A 262 -8.48 -3.40 21.21
N ARG A 263 -9.41 -3.61 22.16
CA ARG A 263 -9.13 -3.76 23.61
C ARG A 263 -9.31 -5.20 24.10
N SER A 264 -9.36 -6.17 23.19
CA SER A 264 -9.62 -7.57 23.53
C SER A 264 -8.54 -8.18 24.42
N GLY A 265 -7.27 -7.83 24.18
CA GLY A 265 -6.13 -8.52 24.76
C GLY A 265 -5.65 -9.73 23.94
N ALA A 266 -6.18 -9.94 22.73
CA ALA A 266 -5.86 -11.10 21.90
C ALA A 266 -4.48 -10.98 21.24
N ILE A 267 -4.15 -9.80 20.71
CA ILE A 267 -2.86 -9.51 20.05
C ILE A 267 -1.88 -8.85 21.02
N ILE A 268 -2.33 -7.82 21.75
CA ILE A 268 -1.56 -7.14 22.78
C ILE A 268 -2.10 -7.59 24.15
N PRO A 269 -1.40 -8.45 24.89
CA PRO A 269 -1.89 -8.95 26.18
C PRO A 269 -2.09 -7.82 27.20
N LYS A 270 -3.14 -7.95 28.03
CA LYS A 270 -3.46 -6.96 29.08
C LYS A 270 -2.54 -7.06 30.30
N GLU A 271 -1.95 -8.22 30.52
CA GLU A 271 -1.12 -8.54 31.68
C GLU A 271 0.13 -9.30 31.22
N GLY A 272 1.21 -9.18 31.99
CA GLY A 272 2.45 -9.91 31.72
C GLY A 272 3.16 -9.54 30.41
N CYS A 273 2.78 -8.43 29.77
CA CYS A 273 3.38 -7.94 28.54
C CYS A 273 3.79 -6.47 28.68
N LYS A 274 5.06 -6.16 28.37
CA LYS A 274 5.57 -4.80 28.34
C LYS A 274 5.41 -4.18 26.95
N VAL A 275 4.82 -2.98 26.86
CA VAL A 275 4.54 -2.33 25.57
C VAL A 275 5.37 -1.06 25.42
N ILE A 276 6.22 -1.04 24.39
CA ILE A 276 6.96 0.13 23.93
C ILE A 276 6.27 0.62 22.66
N GLN A 277 5.82 1.87 22.62
CA GLN A 277 5.17 2.45 21.46
C GLN A 277 5.98 3.63 20.90
N VAL A 278 6.31 3.54 19.62
CA VAL A 278 7.04 4.56 18.87
C VAL A 278 6.14 5.09 17.77
N ASP A 279 5.87 6.40 17.79
CA ASP A 279 5.12 7.07 16.73
C ASP A 279 5.60 8.52 16.57
N LEU A 280 5.46 9.09 15.38
CA LEU A 280 5.71 10.53 15.15
C LEU A 280 4.61 11.41 15.74
N ASP A 281 3.41 10.84 15.93
CA ASP A 281 2.26 11.50 16.53
C ASP A 281 2.15 11.17 18.03
N GLY A 282 2.46 12.15 18.88
CA GLY A 282 2.32 12.02 20.33
C GLY A 282 0.88 11.73 20.79
N GLY A 283 -0.14 12.09 20.00
CA GLY A 283 -1.54 11.82 20.31
C GLY A 283 -1.95 10.35 20.16
N GLU A 284 -1.16 9.53 19.48
CA GLU A 284 -1.40 8.09 19.34
C GLU A 284 -0.77 7.26 20.46
N ILE A 285 0.19 7.84 21.19
CA ILE A 285 0.88 7.18 22.29
C ILE A 285 -0.10 6.91 23.43
N GLY A 286 -0.35 5.62 23.73
CA GLY A 286 -1.27 5.21 24.79
C GLY A 286 -2.76 5.50 24.51
N ARG A 287 -3.13 5.75 23.25
CA ARG A 287 -4.49 6.21 22.89
C ARG A 287 -5.60 5.24 23.27
N SER A 288 -5.42 3.94 23.02
CA SER A 288 -6.51 2.96 23.22
C SER A 288 -6.24 1.94 24.33
N LEU A 289 -5.00 1.80 24.80
CA LEU A 289 -4.55 0.88 25.85
C LEU A 289 -3.33 1.45 26.59
N PRO A 290 -3.09 1.05 27.85
CA PRO A 290 -1.90 1.47 28.59
C PRO A 290 -0.62 0.93 27.96
N ILE A 291 0.44 1.73 27.99
CA ILE A 291 1.79 1.36 27.53
C ILE A 291 2.80 1.59 28.65
N ASP A 292 3.95 0.92 28.57
CA ASP A 292 5.03 1.08 29.54
C ASP A 292 6.00 2.20 29.13
N LEU A 293 6.20 2.41 27.82
CA LEU A 293 7.08 3.47 27.30
C LEU A 293 6.58 4.01 25.97
N GLY A 294 6.40 5.33 25.90
CA GLY A 294 6.09 6.05 24.67
C GLY A 294 7.30 6.83 24.16
N ILE A 295 7.59 6.74 22.86
CA ILE A 295 8.69 7.47 22.21
C ILE A 295 8.12 8.26 21.02
N VAL A 296 8.09 9.59 21.14
CA VAL A 296 7.70 10.47 20.03
C VAL A 296 8.91 10.76 19.15
N SER A 297 9.06 9.99 18.08
CA SER A 297 10.24 10.05 17.21
C SER A 297 9.97 9.40 15.85
N ASP A 298 10.79 9.75 14.86
CA ASP A 298 10.87 8.97 13.63
C ASP A 298 11.36 7.56 13.96
N VAL A 299 10.67 6.56 13.40
CA VAL A 299 10.99 5.15 13.66
C VAL A 299 12.40 4.81 13.18
N GLY A 300 12.84 5.33 12.04
CA GLY A 300 14.20 5.14 11.54
C GLY A 300 15.26 5.63 12.52
N GLN A 301 15.05 6.81 13.11
CA GLN A 301 15.94 7.35 14.15
C GLN A 301 15.94 6.50 15.44
N VAL A 302 14.78 5.98 15.85
CA VAL A 302 14.70 5.03 16.97
C VAL A 302 15.45 3.73 16.68
N LEU A 303 15.30 3.18 15.48
CA LEU A 303 16.00 1.98 15.06
C LEU A 303 17.52 2.17 15.06
N ILE A 304 18.02 3.31 14.56
CA ILE A 304 19.45 3.65 14.60
C ILE A 304 19.95 3.66 16.05
N ALA A 305 19.27 4.41 16.93
CA ALA A 305 19.68 4.56 18.31
C ALA A 305 19.59 3.25 19.10
N LEU A 306 18.52 2.48 18.92
CA LEU A 306 18.37 1.15 19.54
C LEU A 306 19.45 0.19 19.03
N ASN A 307 19.72 0.13 17.73
CA ASN A 307 20.76 -0.76 17.19
C ASN A 307 22.15 -0.41 17.74
N GLU A 308 22.48 0.87 17.88
CA GLU A 308 23.75 1.28 18.49
C GLU A 308 23.81 0.85 19.96
N ALA A 309 22.74 1.06 20.72
CA ALA A 309 22.69 0.75 22.14
C ALA A 309 22.66 -0.78 22.41
N LEU A 310 22.00 -1.55 21.53
CA LEU A 310 21.97 -3.01 21.53
C LEU A 310 23.32 -3.63 21.19
N SER A 311 24.14 -3.01 20.35
CA SER A 311 25.50 -3.51 20.08
C SER A 311 26.40 -3.55 21.33
N LYS A 312 25.99 -2.85 22.38
CA LYS A 312 26.70 -2.71 23.67
C LYS A 312 25.98 -3.44 24.82
N SER A 313 24.88 -4.13 24.54
CA SER A 313 24.01 -4.76 25.54
C SER A 313 23.63 -6.18 25.15
N GLU A 314 23.51 -7.09 26.11
CA GLU A 314 22.95 -8.42 25.85
C GLU A 314 21.44 -8.45 26.13
N ILE A 315 20.67 -8.93 25.17
CA ILE A 315 19.24 -9.23 25.34
C ILE A 315 19.02 -10.73 25.18
N ARG A 316 18.24 -11.32 26.09
CA ARG A 316 17.93 -12.74 26.09
C ARG A 316 16.61 -12.98 25.37
N VAL A 317 16.67 -13.63 24.22
CA VAL A 317 15.49 -14.12 23.50
C VAL A 317 15.49 -15.63 23.52
N GLN A 318 14.38 -16.26 23.90
CA GLN A 318 14.26 -17.71 23.86
C GLN A 318 14.31 -18.19 22.40
N LYS A 319 15.24 -19.11 22.08
CA LYS A 319 15.35 -19.68 20.74
C LYS A 319 14.06 -20.40 20.31
N GLU A 320 13.43 -21.10 21.25
CA GLU A 320 12.15 -21.78 21.01
C GLU A 320 11.03 -20.79 20.69
N TRP A 321 10.98 -19.65 21.41
CA TRP A 321 10.02 -18.58 21.09
C TRP A 321 10.19 -18.07 19.66
N VAL A 322 11.43 -17.79 19.23
CA VAL A 322 11.69 -17.33 17.86
C VAL A 322 11.23 -18.36 16.84
N LYS A 323 11.51 -19.65 17.08
CA LYS A 323 11.07 -20.73 16.21
C LYS A 323 9.55 -20.76 16.09
N VAL A 324 8.83 -20.80 17.21
CA VAL A 324 7.36 -20.84 17.26
C VAL A 324 6.72 -19.60 16.65
N ALA A 325 7.18 -18.40 17.05
CA ALA A 325 6.61 -17.14 16.59
C ALA A 325 6.86 -16.86 15.10
N THR A 326 7.91 -17.47 14.51
CA THR A 326 8.18 -17.37 13.07
C THR A 326 7.53 -18.48 12.26
N SER A 327 7.30 -19.65 12.84
CA SER A 327 6.62 -20.77 12.17
C SER A 327 5.10 -20.61 12.11
N ILE A 328 4.50 -19.76 12.94
CA ILE A 328 3.03 -19.56 12.96
C ILE A 328 2.46 -19.15 11.59
N LYS A 329 3.22 -18.42 10.77
CA LYS A 329 2.81 -18.05 9.41
C LYS A 329 2.63 -19.24 8.47
N SER A 330 3.18 -20.40 8.84
CA SER A 330 3.08 -21.66 8.09
C SER A 330 1.97 -22.56 8.60
N VAL A 331 1.24 -22.16 9.65
CA VAL A 331 0.06 -22.90 10.10
C VAL A 331 -0.99 -22.82 8.99
N GLN A 332 -1.47 -24.00 8.57
CA GLN A 332 -2.49 -24.10 7.53
C GLN A 332 -3.80 -23.54 8.04
N SER A 333 -4.55 -22.92 7.13
CA SER A 333 -5.92 -22.51 7.40
C SER A 333 -6.77 -23.74 7.75
N ARG A 334 -7.70 -23.62 8.71
CA ARG A 334 -8.68 -24.68 8.99
C ARG A 334 -9.50 -25.07 7.75
N HIS A 335 -9.71 -24.11 6.86
CA HIS A 335 -10.46 -24.26 5.61
C HIS A 335 -9.78 -25.23 4.63
N GLU A 336 -8.52 -25.59 4.88
CA GLU A 336 -7.80 -26.61 4.11
C GLU A 336 -8.47 -28.00 4.19
N GLN A 337 -9.15 -28.30 5.30
CA GLN A 337 -9.84 -29.57 5.51
C GLN A 337 -11.30 -29.56 5.02
N GLU A 338 -11.81 -28.40 4.63
CA GLU A 338 -13.19 -28.26 4.16
C GLU A 338 -13.32 -28.75 2.71
N PRO A 339 -14.52 -29.19 2.28
CA PRO A 339 -14.77 -29.55 0.89
C PRO A 339 -14.43 -28.42 -0.08
N THR A 340 -13.98 -28.76 -1.28
CA THR A 340 -13.64 -27.79 -2.32
C THR A 340 -14.84 -27.01 -2.84
N GLY A 341 -16.05 -27.58 -2.78
CA GLY A 341 -17.30 -26.91 -3.14
C GLY A 341 -18.27 -26.83 -1.97
N ILE A 342 -19.08 -25.76 -1.95
CA ILE A 342 -20.19 -25.58 -1.01
C ILE A 342 -21.44 -26.35 -1.52
N SER A 343 -21.68 -26.28 -2.83
CA SER A 343 -22.75 -26.98 -3.53
C SER A 343 -22.35 -27.20 -5.01
N PRO A 344 -23.10 -28.00 -5.80
CA PRO A 344 -22.76 -28.21 -7.21
C PRO A 344 -22.65 -26.89 -7.98
N GLY A 345 -21.49 -26.63 -8.59
CA GLY A 345 -21.21 -25.39 -9.33
C GLY A 345 -20.88 -24.18 -8.45
N CYS A 346 -20.60 -24.39 -7.15
CA CYS A 346 -20.34 -23.34 -6.19
C CYS A 346 -19.02 -23.61 -5.44
N PRO A 347 -17.89 -23.02 -5.88
CA PRO A 347 -16.61 -23.27 -5.26
C PRO A 347 -16.53 -22.61 -3.88
N HIS A 348 -15.83 -23.26 -2.95
CA HIS A 348 -15.56 -22.70 -1.64
C HIS A 348 -14.56 -21.52 -1.77
N PRO A 349 -14.84 -20.34 -1.18
CA PRO A 349 -14.01 -19.14 -1.35
C PRO A 349 -12.53 -19.35 -1.05
N PHE A 350 -12.21 -20.05 0.04
CA PHE A 350 -10.81 -20.34 0.40
C PHE A 350 -10.08 -21.14 -0.69
N HIS A 351 -10.69 -22.22 -1.19
CA HIS A 351 -10.04 -23.13 -2.15
C HIS A 351 -9.85 -22.47 -3.50
N ALA A 352 -10.85 -21.73 -3.96
CA ALA A 352 -10.78 -20.96 -5.19
C ALA A 352 -9.75 -19.83 -5.11
N LEU A 353 -9.69 -19.07 -4.02
CA LEU A 353 -8.66 -18.05 -3.85
C LEU A 353 -7.27 -18.64 -3.68
N LYS A 354 -7.14 -19.77 -2.99
CA LYS A 354 -5.88 -20.50 -2.90
C LYS A 354 -5.37 -20.87 -4.29
N GLN A 355 -6.22 -21.41 -5.15
CA GLN A 355 -5.85 -21.73 -6.53
C GLN A 355 -5.53 -20.46 -7.32
N PHE A 356 -6.38 -19.42 -7.24
CA PHE A 356 -6.16 -18.14 -7.89
C PHE A 356 -4.78 -17.54 -7.55
N PHE A 357 -4.46 -17.37 -6.26
CA PHE A 357 -3.19 -16.79 -5.83
C PHE A 357 -1.99 -17.70 -6.14
N SER A 358 -2.17 -19.02 -6.18
CA SER A 358 -1.11 -19.97 -6.57
C SER A 358 -0.82 -19.93 -8.08
N SER A 359 -1.80 -19.55 -8.90
CA SER A 359 -1.64 -19.41 -10.35
C SER A 359 -1.05 -18.07 -10.78
N LEU A 360 -0.95 -17.09 -9.87
CA LEU A 360 -0.32 -15.81 -10.16
C LEU A 360 1.21 -15.93 -10.23
N LYS A 361 1.82 -15.11 -11.09
CA LYS A 361 3.28 -14.94 -11.10
C LYS A 361 3.73 -14.33 -9.78
N PRO A 362 4.83 -14.82 -9.17
CA PRO A 362 5.37 -14.23 -7.96
C PRO A 362 5.68 -12.75 -8.16
N GLY A 363 5.35 -11.96 -7.14
CA GLY A 363 5.81 -10.59 -7.04
C GLY A 363 4.89 -9.51 -7.58
N SER A 364 3.62 -9.82 -7.84
CA SER A 364 2.58 -8.84 -8.09
C SER A 364 2.37 -7.89 -6.88
N ILE A 365 1.80 -6.73 -7.15
CA ILE A 365 1.27 -5.82 -6.11
C ILE A 365 -0.20 -6.18 -5.92
N ILE A 366 -0.63 -6.39 -4.68
CA ILE A 366 -2.01 -6.77 -4.38
C ILE A 366 -2.70 -5.61 -3.65
N CYS A 367 -3.83 -5.19 -4.17
CA CYS A 367 -4.77 -4.27 -3.55
C CYS A 367 -6.05 -5.05 -3.22
N THR A 368 -6.64 -4.81 -2.05
CA THR A 368 -7.84 -5.51 -1.60
C THR A 368 -8.91 -4.52 -1.16
N ASP A 369 -10.14 -4.75 -1.59
CA ASP A 369 -11.35 -4.04 -1.17
C ASP A 369 -12.50 -5.06 -1.03
N GLY A 370 -13.52 -4.73 -0.26
CA GLY A 370 -14.65 -5.59 0.05
C GLY A 370 -14.53 -6.18 1.44
N GLY A 371 -15.67 -6.23 2.14
CA GLY A 371 -15.74 -6.62 3.53
C GLY A 371 -15.22 -8.04 3.78
N GLU A 372 -15.80 -9.04 3.13
CA GLU A 372 -15.37 -10.45 3.28
C GLU A 372 -14.25 -10.85 2.33
N CYS A 373 -14.13 -10.14 1.21
CA CYS A 373 -13.08 -10.33 0.23
C CYS A 373 -11.69 -10.25 0.88
N GLU A 374 -11.42 -9.21 1.68
CA GLU A 374 -10.11 -9.02 2.30
C GLU A 374 -9.73 -10.13 3.29
N PRO A 375 -10.57 -10.52 4.27
CA PRO A 375 -10.28 -11.64 5.14
C PRO A 375 -10.02 -12.94 4.37
N TRP A 376 -10.84 -13.26 3.36
CA TRP A 376 -10.64 -14.45 2.54
C TRP A 376 -9.33 -14.41 1.76
N ALA A 377 -9.05 -13.30 1.09
CA ALA A 377 -7.80 -13.12 0.35
C ALA A 377 -6.58 -13.18 1.28
N SER A 378 -6.68 -12.64 2.50
CA SER A 378 -5.57 -12.59 3.47
C SER A 378 -5.00 -13.97 3.82
N HIS A 379 -5.82 -15.03 3.78
CA HIS A 379 -5.37 -16.40 4.00
C HIS A 379 -4.46 -16.94 2.88
N CYS A 380 -4.58 -16.40 1.67
CA CYS A 380 -3.98 -16.97 0.46
C CYS A 380 -2.97 -16.03 -0.21
N ILE A 381 -3.01 -14.72 0.09
CA ILE A 381 -2.18 -13.68 -0.52
C ILE A 381 -0.68 -14.01 -0.49
N ALA A 382 -0.19 -14.65 0.57
CA ALA A 382 1.21 -15.01 0.71
C ALA A 382 1.70 -15.98 -0.38
N LEU A 383 0.81 -16.77 -0.99
CA LEU A 383 1.11 -17.70 -2.08
C LEU A 383 1.59 -16.97 -3.33
N ALA A 384 1.06 -15.77 -3.59
CA ALA A 384 1.48 -14.92 -4.70
C ALA A 384 2.80 -14.17 -4.44
N SER A 385 3.42 -14.35 -3.27
CA SER A 385 4.67 -13.67 -2.85
C SER A 385 4.64 -12.17 -3.16
N PRO A 386 3.67 -11.41 -2.64
CA PRO A 386 3.41 -10.05 -3.07
C PRO A 386 4.54 -9.10 -2.70
N HIS A 387 4.67 -8.04 -3.48
CA HIS A 387 5.56 -6.94 -3.17
C HIS A 387 4.81 -5.74 -2.59
N ALA A 388 5.55 -4.89 -1.87
CA ALA A 388 5.05 -3.61 -1.43
C ALA A 388 4.56 -2.78 -2.63
N ALA A 389 3.40 -2.13 -2.45
CA ALA A 389 2.85 -1.15 -3.38
C ALA A 389 3.73 0.11 -3.42
N ILE A 390 4.86 0.00 -4.11
CA ILE A 390 5.71 1.12 -4.51
C ILE A 390 5.42 1.32 -5.99
N ALA A 391 5.37 2.57 -6.47
CA ALA A 391 5.18 2.84 -7.91
C ALA A 391 6.18 2.04 -8.76
N ALA A 392 5.71 0.92 -9.31
CA ALA A 392 6.48 -0.10 -9.99
C ALA A 392 5.77 -0.41 -11.31
N PRO A 393 5.99 0.42 -12.34
CA PRO A 393 5.27 0.31 -13.62
C PRO A 393 5.49 -1.03 -14.32
N ASP A 394 6.59 -1.72 -14.01
CA ASP A 394 6.95 -3.01 -14.61
C ASP A 394 6.26 -4.21 -13.92
N ARG A 395 5.44 -3.97 -12.90
CA ARG A 395 4.80 -5.03 -12.11
C ARG A 395 3.30 -5.03 -12.35
N GLN A 396 2.75 -6.23 -12.41
CA GLN A 396 1.31 -6.41 -12.45
C GLN A 396 0.69 -6.03 -11.10
N ILE A 397 -0.41 -5.29 -11.16
CA ILE A 397 -1.25 -5.00 -10.01
C ILE A 397 -2.46 -5.94 -10.06
N ILE A 398 -2.75 -6.62 -8.96
CA ILE A 398 -3.96 -7.42 -8.76
C ILE A 398 -4.88 -6.61 -7.85
N ASN A 399 -6.00 -6.14 -8.39
CA ASN A 399 -7.02 -5.39 -7.69
C ASN A 399 -8.16 -6.34 -7.31
N VAL A 400 -8.12 -6.88 -6.10
CA VAL A 400 -9.11 -7.84 -5.59
C VAL A 400 -10.24 -7.09 -4.92
N GLN A 401 -11.47 -7.29 -5.39
CA GLN A 401 -12.66 -6.59 -4.92
C GLN A 401 -13.79 -7.58 -4.64
N GLY A 402 -14.65 -7.31 -3.65
CA GLY A 402 -15.98 -7.92 -3.62
C GLY A 402 -16.88 -7.32 -4.72
N ASP A 403 -17.89 -8.06 -5.18
CA ASP A 403 -18.92 -7.57 -6.13
C ASP A 403 -19.60 -6.27 -5.68
N GLY A 404 -19.93 -6.15 -4.39
CA GLY A 404 -20.44 -4.91 -3.83
C GLY A 404 -19.46 -3.74 -4.01
N SER A 405 -18.21 -3.90 -3.58
CA SER A 405 -17.17 -2.87 -3.74
C SER A 405 -16.92 -2.53 -5.21
N ALA A 406 -16.91 -3.53 -6.08
CA ALA A 406 -16.75 -3.35 -7.52
C ALA A 406 -17.82 -2.42 -8.09
N GLY A 407 -19.07 -2.52 -7.61
CA GLY A 407 -20.18 -1.65 -8.03
C GLY A 407 -19.95 -0.15 -7.86
N PHE A 408 -19.04 0.31 -6.99
CA PHE A 408 -18.78 1.74 -6.78
C PHE A 408 -17.84 2.36 -7.84
N HIS A 409 -16.80 1.62 -8.24
CA HIS A 409 -15.68 2.16 -9.02
C HIS A 409 -15.35 1.34 -10.27
N PHE A 410 -16.24 0.44 -10.70
CA PHE A 410 -15.98 -0.43 -11.86
C PHE A 410 -15.70 0.33 -13.16
N MET A 411 -16.16 1.58 -13.28
CA MET A 411 -15.90 2.41 -14.46
C MET A 411 -14.42 2.80 -14.60
N ASP A 412 -13.59 2.64 -13.56
CA ASP A 412 -12.15 2.85 -13.65
C ASP A 412 -11.47 1.89 -14.65
N LEU A 413 -12.10 0.77 -14.99
CA LEU A 413 -11.61 -0.14 -16.03
C LEU A 413 -11.50 0.55 -17.40
N ASP A 414 -12.34 1.54 -17.71
CA ASP A 414 -12.16 2.38 -18.92
C ASP A 414 -10.83 3.15 -18.86
N THR A 415 -10.50 3.71 -17.69
CA THR A 415 -9.21 4.37 -17.45
C THR A 415 -8.07 3.38 -17.64
N TYR A 416 -8.19 2.18 -17.08
CA TYR A 416 -7.16 1.16 -17.23
C TYR A 416 -6.91 0.83 -18.70
N ALA A 417 -7.97 0.71 -19.50
CA ALA A 417 -7.88 0.42 -20.93
C ALA A 417 -7.29 1.60 -21.72
N ARG A 418 -7.77 2.83 -21.51
CA ARG A 418 -7.26 4.03 -22.20
C ARG A 418 -5.78 4.28 -21.96
N PHE A 419 -5.28 3.91 -20.78
CA PHE A 419 -3.87 4.10 -20.42
C PHE A 419 -3.03 2.82 -20.50
N GLN A 420 -3.64 1.70 -20.92
CA GLN A 420 -2.98 0.38 -21.02
C GLN A 420 -2.26 0.00 -19.72
N LEU A 421 -2.96 0.17 -18.59
CA LEU A 421 -2.39 -0.14 -17.28
C LEU A 421 -2.37 -1.65 -17.07
N ASN A 422 -1.26 -2.19 -16.54
CA ASN A 422 -1.11 -3.60 -16.21
C ASN A 422 -1.80 -3.94 -14.88
N ILE A 423 -3.14 -3.87 -14.88
CA ILE A 423 -3.99 -4.11 -13.72
C ILE A 423 -4.98 -5.22 -14.04
N MET A 424 -4.91 -6.32 -13.29
CA MET A 424 -5.93 -7.37 -13.29
C MET A 424 -6.90 -7.10 -12.15
N THR A 425 -8.17 -6.80 -12.46
CA THR A 425 -9.23 -6.72 -11.46
C THR A 425 -9.86 -8.09 -11.25
N VAL A 426 -10.05 -8.49 -10.00
CA VAL A 426 -10.66 -9.77 -9.65
C VAL A 426 -11.86 -9.48 -8.77
N VAL A 427 -13.04 -9.74 -9.29
CA VAL A 427 -14.29 -9.58 -8.56
C VAL A 427 -14.63 -10.91 -7.90
N ILE A 428 -14.49 -10.96 -6.58
CA ILE A 428 -14.97 -12.01 -5.70
C ILE A 428 -16.48 -11.82 -5.55
N ASN A 429 -17.25 -12.62 -6.28
CA ASN A 429 -18.67 -12.38 -6.46
C ASN A 429 -19.51 -13.44 -5.75
N ASN A 430 -20.11 -13.06 -4.64
CA ASN A 430 -21.04 -13.88 -3.85
C ASN A 430 -22.48 -13.31 -3.89
N TYR A 431 -22.74 -12.36 -4.80
CA TYR A 431 -24.03 -11.70 -4.97
C TYR A 431 -24.56 -11.04 -3.69
N CYS A 432 -23.69 -10.54 -2.80
CA CYS A 432 -24.15 -9.90 -1.58
C CYS A 432 -23.13 -8.93 -0.96
N TRP A 433 -23.64 -8.02 -0.13
CA TRP A 433 -22.82 -7.29 0.85
C TRP A 433 -22.45 -8.22 2.01
N GLY A 434 -21.55 -9.18 1.77
CA GLY A 434 -21.33 -10.33 2.66
C GLY A 434 -21.07 -10.01 4.13
N MET A 435 -20.22 -9.01 4.42
CA MET A 435 -19.94 -8.59 5.80
C MET A 435 -21.19 -8.02 6.50
N SER A 436 -22.02 -7.29 5.75
CA SER A 436 -23.29 -6.77 6.25
C SER A 436 -24.30 -7.90 6.46
N SER A 437 -24.38 -8.85 5.52
CA SER A 437 -25.27 -10.02 5.64
C SER A 437 -24.90 -10.85 6.89
N ASN A 438 -23.61 -11.14 7.10
CA ASN A 438 -23.14 -11.83 8.30
C ASN A 438 -23.43 -11.04 9.59
N GLY A 439 -23.21 -9.73 9.59
CA GLY A 439 -23.55 -8.89 10.73
C GLY A 439 -25.04 -8.95 11.07
N GLN A 440 -25.88 -9.00 10.04
CA GLN A 440 -27.31 -9.16 10.22
C GLN A 440 -27.68 -10.56 10.73
N ASP A 441 -26.99 -11.63 10.32
CA ASP A 441 -27.24 -12.98 10.85
C ASP A 441 -27.08 -13.02 12.37
N LEU A 442 -26.02 -12.38 12.86
CA LEU A 442 -25.71 -12.33 14.29
C LEU A 442 -26.75 -11.54 15.11
N ILE A 443 -27.38 -10.53 14.52
CA ILE A 443 -28.29 -9.60 15.21
C ILE A 443 -29.75 -10.02 15.04
N TYR A 444 -30.14 -10.37 13.83
CA TYR A 444 -31.53 -10.58 13.43
C TYR A 444 -31.89 -12.06 13.24
N GLY A 445 -30.91 -12.96 13.10
CA GLY A 445 -31.15 -14.32 12.58
C GLY A 445 -31.48 -14.32 11.08
N THR A 446 -31.72 -15.49 10.50
CA THR A 446 -31.91 -15.65 9.04
C THR A 446 -33.34 -15.41 8.55
N GLU A 447 -34.35 -15.55 9.43
CA GLU A 447 -35.78 -15.52 9.04
C GLU A 447 -36.49 -14.21 9.40
N ASN A 448 -35.77 -13.22 9.92
CA ASN A 448 -36.41 -12.01 10.47
C ASN A 448 -36.79 -11.02 9.35
N PRO A 449 -38.09 -10.66 9.22
CA PRO A 449 -38.57 -9.78 8.16
C PRO A 449 -38.08 -8.32 8.28
N ALA A 450 -37.49 -7.93 9.41
CA ALA A 450 -36.89 -6.61 9.60
C ALA A 450 -35.45 -6.50 9.05
N ARG A 451 -34.89 -7.57 8.48
CA ARG A 451 -33.53 -7.53 7.90
C ARG A 451 -33.44 -6.55 6.72
N PRO A 452 -32.45 -5.64 6.73
CA PRO A 452 -32.15 -4.83 5.55
C PRO A 452 -31.64 -5.68 4.37
N ILE A 453 -32.05 -5.33 3.16
CA ILE A 453 -31.61 -6.03 1.93
C ILE A 453 -30.10 -5.90 1.77
N SER A 454 -29.41 -7.05 1.70
CA SER A 454 -27.97 -7.14 1.44
C SER A 454 -27.63 -7.92 0.18
N SER A 455 -28.62 -8.50 -0.50
CA SER A 455 -28.43 -9.25 -1.74
C SER A 455 -28.20 -8.31 -2.92
N LEU A 456 -27.31 -8.72 -3.82
CA LEU A 456 -27.00 -8.10 -5.10
C LEU A 456 -27.54 -8.98 -6.23
N SER A 457 -27.66 -8.41 -7.43
CA SER A 457 -28.28 -9.12 -8.56
C SER A 457 -27.32 -10.17 -9.15
N PRO A 458 -27.72 -11.45 -9.25
CA PRO A 458 -26.95 -12.48 -9.96
C PRO A 458 -26.84 -12.22 -11.47
N ALA A 459 -27.65 -11.31 -12.02
CA ALA A 459 -27.58 -10.91 -13.42
C ALA A 459 -26.40 -9.96 -13.71
N THR A 460 -25.71 -9.46 -12.68
CA THR A 460 -24.59 -8.54 -12.85
C THR A 460 -23.37 -9.30 -13.35
N ALA A 461 -23.15 -9.22 -14.67
CA ALA A 461 -22.04 -9.86 -15.36
C ALA A 461 -20.83 -8.91 -15.47
N PHE A 462 -20.01 -8.85 -14.42
CA PHE A 462 -18.84 -7.95 -14.36
C PHE A 462 -17.84 -8.18 -15.50
N GLU A 463 -17.68 -9.42 -15.97
CA GLU A 463 -16.86 -9.74 -17.13
C GLU A 463 -17.40 -9.10 -18.42
N ILE A 464 -18.72 -9.07 -18.61
CA ILE A 464 -19.33 -8.45 -19.80
C ILE A 464 -19.16 -6.93 -19.73
N VAL A 465 -19.34 -6.34 -18.55
CA VAL A 465 -19.11 -4.91 -18.34
C VAL A 465 -17.64 -4.57 -18.59
N ALA A 466 -16.71 -5.34 -18.04
CA ALA A 466 -15.27 -5.15 -18.24
C ALA A 466 -14.88 -5.23 -19.72
N LYS A 467 -15.43 -6.20 -20.45
CA LYS A 467 -15.26 -6.32 -21.91
C LYS A 467 -15.80 -5.10 -22.65
N GLY A 468 -16.98 -4.59 -22.23
CA GLY A 468 -17.54 -3.35 -22.76
C GLY A 468 -16.68 -2.11 -22.50
N LEU A 469 -15.89 -2.11 -21.42
CA LEU A 469 -14.91 -1.08 -21.07
C LEU A 469 -13.51 -1.34 -21.66
N GLY A 470 -13.38 -2.33 -22.57
CA GLY A 470 -12.13 -2.61 -23.28
C GLY A 470 -11.07 -3.38 -22.50
N ASN A 471 -11.49 -4.16 -21.50
CA ASN A 471 -10.60 -5.02 -20.71
C ASN A 471 -10.81 -6.48 -21.14
N GLU A 472 -9.73 -7.24 -21.33
CA GLU A 472 -9.87 -8.69 -21.52
C GLU A 472 -10.44 -9.32 -20.26
N SER A 473 -11.38 -10.26 -20.40
CA SER A 473 -12.16 -10.69 -19.25
C SER A 473 -12.60 -12.14 -19.31
N ALA A 474 -12.70 -12.77 -18.14
CA ALA A 474 -13.27 -14.10 -17.97
C ALA A 474 -14.25 -14.16 -16.80
N ARG A 475 -15.27 -15.02 -16.94
CA ARG A 475 -16.10 -15.48 -15.82
C ARG A 475 -15.64 -16.88 -15.43
N VAL A 476 -15.48 -17.11 -14.13
CA VAL A 476 -15.04 -18.40 -13.58
C VAL A 476 -15.99 -18.78 -12.46
N ASP A 477 -16.63 -19.94 -12.58
CA ASP A 477 -17.58 -20.49 -11.58
C ASP A 477 -17.26 -21.93 -11.17
N SER A 478 -16.08 -22.43 -11.55
CA SER A 478 -15.56 -23.74 -11.15
C SER A 478 -14.10 -23.62 -10.73
N ILE A 479 -13.72 -24.32 -9.66
CA ILE A 479 -12.33 -24.40 -9.18
C ILE A 479 -11.41 -24.94 -10.28
N ASP A 480 -11.81 -26.01 -10.97
CA ASP A 480 -10.98 -26.64 -12.00
C ASP A 480 -10.65 -25.70 -13.16
N ASP A 481 -11.48 -24.67 -13.37
CA ASP A 481 -11.34 -23.69 -14.44
C ASP A 481 -10.62 -22.40 -14.00
N ILE A 482 -10.12 -22.27 -12.76
CA ILE A 482 -9.47 -21.03 -12.28
C ILE A 482 -8.10 -20.81 -12.92
N GLN A 483 -7.26 -21.85 -12.98
CA GLN A 483 -5.85 -21.69 -13.32
C GLN A 483 -5.66 -21.09 -14.73
N LYS A 484 -6.37 -21.62 -15.72
CA LYS A 484 -6.18 -21.24 -17.12
C LYS A 484 -6.53 -19.76 -17.41
N PRO A 485 -7.71 -19.24 -17.02
CA PRO A 485 -8.02 -17.81 -17.16
C PRO A 485 -7.05 -16.89 -16.41
N VAL A 486 -6.56 -17.30 -15.23
CA VAL A 486 -5.56 -16.51 -14.50
C VAL A 486 -4.25 -16.41 -15.29
N GLU A 487 -3.75 -17.52 -15.82
CA GLU A 487 -2.53 -17.55 -16.62
C GLU A 487 -2.68 -16.76 -17.93
N GLU A 488 -3.79 -16.94 -18.65
CA GLU A 488 -4.09 -16.24 -19.90
C GLU A 488 -4.22 -14.72 -19.67
N LEU A 489 -5.01 -14.29 -18.69
CA LEU A 489 -5.22 -12.87 -18.40
C LEU A 489 -4.01 -12.23 -17.71
N SER A 490 -3.12 -13.00 -17.10
CA SER A 490 -1.82 -12.52 -16.61
C SER A 490 -0.77 -12.36 -17.70
N ALA A 491 -1.02 -12.89 -18.90
CA ALA A 491 -0.18 -12.73 -20.07
C ALA A 491 -0.67 -11.60 -21.00
N VAL A 492 -1.87 -11.07 -20.78
CA VAL A 492 -2.41 -9.94 -21.53
C VAL A 492 -1.53 -8.70 -21.32
N GLU A 493 -1.15 -8.06 -22.42
CA GLU A 493 -0.56 -6.72 -22.39
C GLU A 493 -1.70 -5.70 -22.22
N GLY A 494 -1.85 -5.18 -21.00
CA GLY A 494 -2.92 -4.23 -20.65
C GLY A 494 -3.77 -4.73 -19.50
N PRO A 495 -4.96 -4.15 -19.28
CA PRO A 495 -5.78 -4.49 -18.13
C PRO A 495 -6.68 -5.69 -18.43
N SER A 496 -7.02 -6.41 -17.36
CA SER A 496 -7.88 -7.57 -17.45
C SER A 496 -8.83 -7.68 -16.26
N CYS A 497 -9.88 -8.49 -16.39
CA CYS A 497 -10.87 -8.71 -15.35
C CYS A 497 -11.27 -10.17 -15.20
N ILE A 498 -11.29 -10.69 -13.98
CA ILE A 498 -11.86 -12.00 -13.65
C ILE A 498 -13.08 -11.77 -12.76
N ASN A 499 -14.25 -12.24 -13.19
CA ASN A 499 -15.43 -12.38 -12.34
C ASN A 499 -15.43 -13.80 -11.75
N LEU A 500 -14.99 -13.94 -10.51
CA LEU A 500 -14.87 -15.21 -9.81
C LEU A 500 -16.11 -15.44 -8.95
N ILE A 501 -16.95 -16.37 -9.37
CA ILE A 501 -18.23 -16.66 -8.75
C ILE A 501 -18.05 -17.62 -7.57
N PHE A 502 -18.51 -17.19 -6.41
CA PHE A 502 -18.79 -18.04 -5.26
C PHE A 502 -20.29 -18.27 -5.21
N GLY A 503 -20.72 -19.50 -4.96
CA GLY A 503 -22.14 -19.81 -4.82
C GLY A 503 -22.82 -19.05 -3.69
N ASP A 504 -24.15 -19.19 -3.58
CA ASP A 504 -24.89 -18.49 -2.53
C ASP A 504 -24.45 -18.89 -1.12
N GLU A 505 -24.37 -17.85 -0.29
CA GLU A 505 -24.32 -17.78 1.16
C GLU A 505 -24.03 -19.10 1.92
N GLN A 506 -22.78 -19.42 2.26
CA GLN A 506 -22.49 -20.24 3.46
C GLN A 506 -21.02 -20.36 3.88
N GLY A 507 -20.04 -19.99 3.04
CA GLY A 507 -18.63 -19.94 3.45
C GLY A 507 -18.32 -18.64 4.20
N ARG A 508 -18.06 -18.71 5.52
CA ARG A 508 -17.71 -17.54 6.35
C ARG A 508 -16.20 -17.43 6.59
N PRO A 509 -15.55 -16.28 6.31
CA PRO A 509 -14.18 -16.06 6.73
C PRO A 509 -14.11 -15.79 8.23
N GLU A 510 -12.97 -16.07 8.86
CA GLU A 510 -12.74 -15.67 10.24
C GLU A 510 -12.67 -14.14 10.35
N THR A 511 -13.76 -13.52 10.81
CA THR A 511 -13.70 -12.15 11.34
C THR A 511 -13.23 -12.26 12.78
N GLY A 512 -12.24 -11.44 13.18
CA GLY A 512 -11.51 -11.54 14.46
C GLY A 512 -12.33 -11.39 15.76
N ASN A 513 -13.65 -11.52 15.70
CA ASN A 513 -14.59 -11.54 16.82
C ASN A 513 -15.28 -12.91 17.03
N GLN A 514 -15.03 -13.94 16.22
CA GLN A 514 -15.57 -15.27 16.51
C GLN A 514 -14.71 -16.01 17.55
N PRO A 515 -15.32 -16.74 18.51
CA PRO A 515 -14.57 -17.66 19.36
C PRO A 515 -13.85 -18.65 18.47
N VAL A 516 -12.53 -18.78 18.64
CA VAL A 516 -11.76 -19.85 18.01
C VAL A 516 -12.32 -21.16 18.57
N ALA A 517 -13.18 -21.84 17.81
CA ALA A 517 -13.50 -23.23 18.08
C ALA A 517 -12.19 -24.02 18.02
N GLU A 518 -12.02 -24.96 18.95
CA GLU A 518 -10.80 -25.75 19.16
C GLU A 518 -10.13 -26.12 17.82
N ALA A 519 -9.05 -25.42 17.48
CA ALA A 519 -8.26 -25.75 16.30
C ALA A 519 -7.67 -27.15 16.53
N PRO A 520 -7.77 -28.07 15.56
CA PRO A 520 -7.12 -29.37 15.69
C PRO A 520 -5.62 -29.12 15.92
N ILE A 521 -5.10 -29.66 17.02
CA ILE A 521 -3.71 -29.59 17.42
C ILE A 521 -2.88 -30.20 16.29
N CYS A 522 -2.27 -29.35 15.46
CA CYS A 522 -1.38 -29.79 14.40
C CYS A 522 -0.05 -30.15 15.06
N ASP A 523 0.35 -31.42 14.97
CA ASP A 523 1.57 -31.92 15.57
C ASP A 523 2.79 -31.31 14.84
N ILE A 524 3.49 -30.40 15.52
CA ILE A 524 4.63 -29.65 14.96
C ILE A 524 5.77 -30.59 14.57
N GLU A 525 5.84 -31.82 15.11
CA GLU A 525 6.79 -32.83 14.64
C GLU A 525 6.56 -33.23 13.17
N GLN A 526 5.31 -33.21 12.67
CA GLN A 526 5.02 -33.46 11.25
C GLN A 526 5.39 -32.28 10.33
N LEU A 527 5.28 -31.03 10.81
CA LEU A 527 5.71 -29.82 10.06
C LEU A 527 7.24 -29.73 9.91
N ASN A 528 7.99 -30.27 10.87
CA ASN A 528 9.46 -30.32 10.80
C ASN A 528 9.98 -31.32 9.75
N GLN A 529 9.20 -32.31 9.33
CA GLN A 529 9.62 -33.32 8.35
C GLN A 529 9.39 -32.90 6.89
N THR A 530 8.43 -31.99 6.63
CA THR A 530 8.06 -31.53 5.28
C THR A 530 8.85 -30.30 4.82
N THR A 531 9.46 -29.56 5.75
CA THR A 531 10.35 -28.43 5.43
C THR A 531 11.78 -28.94 5.29
N GLY A 532 12.15 -29.41 4.09
CA GLY A 532 13.49 -29.91 3.75
C GLY A 532 14.61 -28.86 3.80
N VAL A 533 14.80 -28.22 4.96
CA VAL A 533 15.96 -27.41 5.29
C VAL A 533 16.99 -28.34 5.94
N PRO A 534 18.10 -28.69 5.28
CA PRO A 534 19.09 -29.56 5.88
C PRO A 534 19.73 -28.86 7.08
N CYS A 535 19.61 -29.50 8.25
CA CYS A 535 20.42 -29.23 9.43
C CYS A 535 21.91 -29.47 9.10
N ILE A 536 22.61 -28.43 8.65
CA ILE A 536 24.08 -28.44 8.62
C ILE A 536 24.57 -27.65 9.83
N PHE A 537 24.62 -28.30 10.98
CA PHE A 537 25.57 -27.98 12.04
C PHE A 537 26.04 -29.29 12.66
N GLN A 538 26.91 -29.99 11.92
CA GLN A 538 27.75 -31.01 12.52
C GLN A 538 28.98 -30.27 13.07
N LEU A 539 29.05 -30.17 14.39
CA LEU A 539 30.19 -29.67 15.14
C LEU A 539 31.36 -30.62 14.88
N GLY A 540 32.30 -30.20 14.02
CA GLY A 540 33.63 -30.78 13.90
C GLY A 540 34.59 -29.95 14.75
N ASP A 541 35.30 -30.63 15.65
CA ASP A 541 36.31 -30.06 16.54
C ASP A 541 37.30 -29.15 15.81
N VAL A 542 37.50 -27.95 16.37
CA VAL A 542 38.51 -27.00 15.90
C VAL A 542 39.86 -27.38 16.51
N GLU A 543 40.64 -28.19 15.79
CA GLU A 543 42.10 -28.16 15.97
C GLU A 543 42.65 -26.89 15.33
N ARG A 544 43.26 -26.05 16.18
CA ARG A 544 44.03 -24.88 15.75
C ARG A 544 45.20 -25.34 14.88
N SER A 545 45.22 -24.95 13.61
CA SER A 545 46.46 -24.90 12.84
C SER A 545 46.68 -23.50 12.27
N SER A 546 47.86 -23.00 12.57
CA SER A 546 48.38 -21.68 12.26
C SER A 546 49.21 -21.74 10.99
N GLN A 547 48.69 -21.30 9.84
CA GLN A 547 49.50 -20.85 8.69
C GLN A 547 48.76 -19.80 7.85
N PRO A 548 49.45 -18.77 7.31
CA PRO A 548 48.85 -17.73 6.48
C PRO A 548 48.94 -18.11 4.99
N GLU A 549 47.81 -18.25 4.31
CA GLU A 549 47.80 -18.42 2.85
C GLU A 549 47.50 -17.13 2.08
N LYS A 550 48.51 -16.79 1.27
CA LYS A 550 48.69 -15.84 0.17
C LYS A 550 47.44 -15.20 -0.46
N VAL A 551 47.43 -13.86 -0.42
CA VAL A 551 46.63 -12.98 -1.28
C VAL A 551 47.27 -12.88 -2.67
N VAL A 552 46.49 -13.14 -3.72
CA VAL A 552 46.86 -12.88 -5.13
C VAL A 552 46.25 -11.52 -5.53
N PRO A 553 47.04 -10.53 -6.01
CA PRO A 553 46.50 -9.23 -6.37
C PRO A 553 45.98 -9.20 -7.82
N ALA A 554 44.77 -8.70 -8.02
CA ALA A 554 44.25 -8.30 -9.32
C ALA A 554 44.89 -6.95 -9.77
N PRO A 555 45.11 -6.75 -11.08
CA PRO A 555 45.98 -5.68 -11.58
C PRO A 555 45.35 -4.28 -11.47
N ARG A 556 46.18 -3.32 -11.04
CA ARG A 556 45.93 -1.88 -11.15
C ARG A 556 46.07 -1.44 -12.61
N GLN A 557 45.09 -0.70 -13.12
CA GLN A 557 45.34 0.30 -14.16
C GLN A 557 44.82 1.68 -13.75
N THR A 558 45.67 2.63 -14.11
CA THR A 558 45.84 4.03 -13.75
C THR A 558 44.70 4.99 -14.06
N SER A 559 44.64 6.03 -13.22
CA SER A 559 44.00 7.34 -13.38
C SER A 559 44.08 7.97 -14.77
N GLY A 560 42.96 8.56 -15.22
CA GLY A 560 42.90 9.49 -16.35
C GLY A 560 41.67 10.41 -16.22
N SER A 561 41.94 11.71 -16.16
CA SER A 561 40.99 12.82 -16.10
C SER A 561 40.01 12.84 -17.29
N GLY A 562 38.71 12.81 -17.02
CA GLY A 562 37.67 12.94 -18.02
C GLY A 562 37.49 14.38 -18.50
N SER A 563 38.06 14.71 -19.65
CA SER A 563 37.67 15.84 -20.48
C SER A 563 36.70 15.39 -21.58
N MET A 564 35.51 15.98 -21.55
CA MET A 564 34.58 16.25 -22.66
C MET A 564 34.99 15.71 -24.06
N GLN A 565 34.24 14.73 -24.57
CA GLN A 565 34.08 14.54 -26.02
C GLN A 565 32.61 14.33 -26.36
N ILE A 566 32.13 15.21 -27.22
CA ILE A 566 30.82 15.28 -27.85
C ILE A 566 30.81 14.27 -29.01
N ILE A 567 29.81 13.38 -29.06
CA ILE A 567 29.47 12.65 -30.28
C ILE A 567 28.05 13.07 -30.68
N CYS A 568 27.99 13.90 -31.73
CA CYS A 568 26.77 14.31 -32.41
C CYS A 568 26.26 13.20 -33.33
N TYR A 569 24.95 12.93 -33.32
CA TYR A 569 24.24 12.46 -34.51
C TYR A 569 23.35 13.58 -35.05
N ILE A 570 23.70 14.03 -36.26
CA ILE A 570 22.95 14.97 -37.08
C ILE A 570 21.98 14.15 -37.94
N ILE A 571 20.67 14.31 -37.77
CA ILE A 571 19.70 13.89 -38.80
C ILE A 571 19.43 15.07 -39.72
N ARG A 572 19.96 14.94 -40.95
CA ARG A 572 19.78 15.86 -42.08
C ARG A 572 18.31 15.94 -42.50
N ARG A 573 17.81 17.17 -42.62
CA ARG A 573 16.76 17.55 -43.59
C ARG A 573 17.34 17.53 -45.01
N CYS A 574 16.66 16.84 -45.92
CA CYS A 574 16.63 17.06 -47.37
C CYS A 574 15.17 16.82 -47.78
N GLY A 575 14.47 17.60 -48.60
CA GLY A 575 14.76 18.77 -49.40
C GLY A 575 13.50 19.00 -50.26
N SER A 576 13.15 20.26 -50.50
CA SER A 576 12.03 20.73 -51.31
C SER A 576 12.28 20.63 -52.82
N GLY A 577 11.24 20.36 -53.64
CA GLY A 577 11.24 20.62 -55.08
C GLY A 577 9.99 20.10 -55.82
N PRO A 578 9.52 20.72 -56.93
CA PRO A 578 8.09 21.03 -57.11
C PRO A 578 7.34 20.27 -58.23
N GLY A 579 6.00 20.20 -58.09
CA GLY A 579 5.02 20.35 -59.20
C GLY A 579 4.58 19.10 -59.99
N ARG A 580 3.30 18.74 -59.89
CA ARG A 580 2.27 18.77 -60.97
C ARG A 580 1.01 17.99 -60.59
N ALA A 581 -0.13 18.53 -61.05
CA ALA A 581 -1.49 18.09 -60.82
C ALA A 581 -1.86 16.71 -61.42
N ARG A 582 -2.85 16.03 -60.80
CA ARG A 582 -4.05 15.47 -61.47
C ARG A 582 -5.09 14.90 -60.48
N ARG A 583 -6.31 15.47 -60.58
CA ARG A 583 -7.69 14.92 -60.51
C ARG A 583 -8.00 13.65 -59.70
N GLY A 584 -9.01 13.79 -58.84
CA GLY A 584 -10.30 13.07 -59.00
C GLY A 584 -10.57 11.93 -58.01
N GLY A 585 -11.73 11.99 -57.34
CA GLY A 585 -12.29 10.84 -56.61
C GLY A 585 -13.17 11.24 -55.44
N GLU A 586 -14.43 11.57 -55.71
CA GLU A 586 -15.51 11.73 -54.73
C GLU A 586 -15.85 10.39 -54.05
N SER A 587 -16.22 10.43 -52.77
CA SER A 587 -17.34 9.63 -52.26
C SER A 587 -18.01 10.34 -51.06
N ARG A 588 -19.28 10.69 -51.27
CA ARG A 588 -20.25 11.23 -50.30
C ARG A 588 -20.99 10.04 -49.66
N PHE A 589 -21.37 10.02 -48.37
CA PHE A 589 -22.61 10.54 -47.74
C PHE A 589 -22.88 9.65 -46.49
N PRO A 590 -23.88 9.90 -45.61
CA PRO A 590 -24.33 11.14 -44.98
C PRO A 590 -24.44 11.01 -43.43
N VAL A 591 -24.39 12.14 -42.72
CA VAL A 591 -24.80 12.26 -41.31
C VAL A 591 -26.20 12.91 -41.28
N PRO A 592 -27.20 12.34 -40.58
CA PRO A 592 -28.45 13.04 -40.30
C PRO A 592 -28.33 13.87 -39.01
N GLY A 593 -28.77 15.12 -39.08
CA GLY A 593 -28.87 16.03 -37.95
C GLY A 593 -30.29 16.19 -37.40
N PHE A 594 -30.34 16.98 -36.31
CA PHE A 594 -31.50 17.60 -35.63
C PHE A 594 -32.31 16.69 -34.69
N SER A 595 -32.85 17.13 -33.55
CA SER A 595 -33.15 18.48 -33.05
C SER A 595 -33.25 18.51 -31.52
N ALA A 596 -32.98 19.67 -30.93
CA ALA A 596 -33.41 20.03 -29.58
C ALA A 596 -34.96 20.09 -29.46
N ARG A 597 -35.47 19.57 -28.34
CA ARG A 597 -36.61 20.07 -27.57
C ARG A 597 -36.34 19.83 -26.10
#